data_AF-A0A9P6UDM0-F1
#
_entry.id   AF-A0A9P6UDM0-F1
#
_cell.length_a   1.000
_cell.length_b   1.000
_cell.length_c   1.000
_cell.angle_alpha   90.00
_cell.angle_beta   90.00
_cell.angle_gamma   90.00
#
_symmetry.space_group_name_H-M   'P 1'
#
loop_
_entity.id
_entity.type
_entity.pdbx_description
1 polymer ?
#
loop_
_entity_poly.entity_id
_entity_poly.type
_entity_poly.pdbx_seq_one_letter_code
_entity_poly.pdbx_strand_id
1 'polypeptide(L)'
;DGLEILKGISGSAPAGVVLAVMGPSGAGKSTLVDILAGKRKDGKVSGHILLNGKQVHESEIRRAVGFVDQEDTLPATQTVWEAVLFSAMLRLPEAMPIYRVHERVAEVIEMLGLTHCKDRQIGNVTAR
;
A
#
# COMPACT_ATOMS: atom_id res chain seq x y z
N ASP A 1 30.75 5.55 -11.75
CA ASP A 1 30.49 4.59 -10.66
C ASP A 1 29.21 4.96 -9.93
N GLY A 2 28.22 4.07 -9.96
CA GLY A 2 26.93 4.30 -9.30
C GLY A 2 26.93 3.78 -7.87
N LEU A 3 26.16 4.43 -6.99
CA LEU A 3 25.95 3.96 -5.62
C LEU A 3 25.09 2.69 -5.62
N GLU A 4 25.63 1.60 -5.09
CA GLU A 4 24.91 0.34 -4.95
C GLU A 4 24.17 0.29 -3.60
N ILE A 5 22.84 0.39 -3.63
CA ILE A 5 21.99 0.46 -2.43
C ILE A 5 21.66 -0.92 -1.86
N LEU A 6 21.30 -1.89 -2.72
CA LEU A 6 20.90 -3.25 -2.34
C LEU A 6 21.87 -4.26 -2.95
N LYS A 7 22.32 -5.24 -2.16
CA LYS A 7 23.37 -6.19 -2.55
C LYS A 7 22.96 -7.63 -2.29
N GLY A 8 22.82 -8.44 -3.34
CA GLY A 8 22.63 -9.89 -3.23
C GLY A 8 21.47 -10.34 -2.33
N ILE A 9 20.36 -9.60 -2.31
CA ILE A 9 19.24 -9.88 -1.41
C ILE A 9 18.42 -11.05 -1.96
N SER A 10 18.10 -12.01 -1.09
CA SER A 10 17.17 -13.10 -1.38
C SER A 10 16.28 -13.36 -0.16
N GLY A 11 15.06 -13.82 -0.39
CA GLY A 11 14.09 -14.07 0.67
C GLY A 11 12.75 -14.55 0.12
N SER A 12 11.87 -15.02 1.01
CA SER A 12 10.50 -15.41 0.67
C SER A 12 9.55 -15.04 1.81
N ALA A 13 8.30 -14.73 1.46
CA ALA A 13 7.23 -14.45 2.41
C ALA A 13 6.04 -15.36 2.07
N PRO A 14 5.86 -16.48 2.78
CA PRO A 14 4.70 -17.37 2.60
C PRO A 14 3.36 -16.68 2.93
N ALA A 15 2.26 -17.26 2.48
CA ALA A 15 0.94 -16.78 2.87
C ALA A 15 0.73 -16.91 4.39
N GLY A 16 0.14 -15.89 5.01
CA GLY A 16 -0.21 -15.89 6.44
C GLY A 16 0.93 -15.53 7.40
N VAL A 17 2.13 -15.19 6.90
CA VAL A 17 3.22 -14.72 7.77
C VAL A 17 3.34 -13.20 7.78
N VAL A 18 3.76 -12.66 8.92
CA VAL A 18 4.21 -11.28 9.04
C VAL A 18 5.72 -11.26 8.95
N LEU A 19 6.26 -10.59 7.92
CA LEU A 19 7.70 -10.44 7.71
C LEU A 19 8.13 -9.01 8.07
N ALA A 20 9.14 -8.89 8.93
CA ALA A 20 9.72 -7.60 9.30
C ALA A 20 11.09 -7.39 8.65
N VAL A 21 11.28 -6.22 8.02
CA VAL A 21 12.58 -5.78 7.48
C VAL A 21 13.20 -4.79 8.46
N MET A 22 14.30 -5.17 9.12
CA MET A 22 14.93 -4.38 10.19
C MET A 22 16.38 -4.01 9.83
N GLY A 23 16.87 -2.90 10.38
CA GLY A 23 18.22 -2.40 10.12
C GLY A 23 18.36 -0.88 10.36
N PRO A 24 19.59 -0.35 10.40
CA PRO A 24 19.86 1.06 10.68
C PRO A 24 19.27 1.99 9.61
N SER A 25 19.15 3.29 9.94
CA SER A 25 18.76 4.30 8.94
C SER A 25 19.74 4.31 7.77
N GLY A 26 19.25 4.46 6.55
CA GLY A 26 20.08 4.39 5.33
C GLY A 26 20.43 2.98 4.83
N ALA A 27 20.05 1.91 5.53
CA ALA A 27 20.35 0.53 5.10
C ALA A 27 19.59 0.04 3.84
N GLY A 28 18.81 0.90 3.17
CA GLY A 28 18.04 0.53 1.98
C GLY A 28 16.71 -0.19 2.26
N LYS A 29 16.21 -0.21 3.49
CA LYS A 29 14.95 -0.89 3.87
C LYS A 29 13.74 -0.40 3.06
N SER A 30 13.53 0.93 3.03
CA SER A 30 12.43 1.52 2.25
C SER A 30 12.63 1.25 0.76
N THR A 31 13.87 1.34 0.25
CA THR A 31 14.20 0.99 -1.13
C THR A 31 13.82 -0.45 -1.48
N LEU A 32 14.11 -1.41 -0.61
CA LEU A 32 13.73 -2.81 -0.80
C LEU A 32 12.21 -2.97 -0.84
N VAL A 33 11.50 -2.40 0.13
CA VAL A 33 10.04 -2.50 0.25
C VAL A 33 9.33 -1.82 -0.93
N ASP A 34 9.84 -0.68 -1.40
CA ASP A 34 9.32 0.01 -2.59
C ASP A 34 9.49 -0.81 -3.88
N ILE A 35 10.64 -1.45 -4.05
CA ILE A 35 10.90 -2.33 -5.20
C ILE A 35 9.96 -3.54 -5.17
N LEU A 36 9.77 -4.15 -4.00
CA LEU A 36 8.83 -5.27 -3.82
C LEU A 36 7.37 -4.86 -4.04
N ALA A 37 7.03 -3.59 -3.85
CA ALA A 37 5.72 -3.01 -4.16
C ALA A 37 5.56 -2.61 -5.64
N GLY A 38 6.60 -2.81 -6.47
CA GLY A 38 6.58 -2.43 -7.88
C GLY A 38 6.63 -0.92 -8.11
N LYS A 39 7.12 -0.14 -7.13
CA LYS A 39 7.41 1.28 -7.31
C LYS A 39 8.71 1.44 -8.08
N ARG A 40 8.71 2.41 -9.01
CA ARG A 40 9.93 2.77 -9.75
C ARG A 40 10.86 3.54 -8.83
N LYS A 41 12.15 3.20 -8.90
CA LYS A 41 13.23 3.92 -8.25
C LYS A 41 14.21 4.40 -9.29
N ASP A 42 14.84 5.53 -9.01
CA ASP A 42 15.91 6.05 -9.84
C ASP A 42 17.11 5.09 -9.75
N GLY A 43 17.58 4.62 -10.91
CA GLY A 43 18.66 3.65 -11.02
C GLY A 43 18.26 2.37 -11.75
N LYS A 44 19.14 1.36 -11.66
CA LYS A 44 18.95 0.06 -12.30
C LYS A 44 18.57 -0.98 -11.25
N VAL A 45 17.36 -1.51 -11.34
CA VAL A 45 16.92 -2.67 -10.56
C VAL A 45 17.20 -3.93 -11.37
N SER A 46 17.77 -4.95 -10.74
CA SER A 46 18.06 -6.24 -11.37
C SER A 46 17.76 -7.39 -10.40
N GLY A 47 17.48 -8.57 -10.95
CA GLY A 47 17.05 -9.75 -10.20
C GLY A 47 15.66 -10.21 -10.61
N HIS A 48 15.10 -11.15 -9.85
CA HIS A 48 13.81 -11.75 -10.11
C HIS A 48 12.89 -11.60 -8.90
N ILE A 49 11.66 -11.16 -9.14
CA ILE A 49 10.60 -11.13 -8.14
C ILE A 49 9.56 -12.16 -8.57
N LEU A 50 9.18 -13.03 -7.64
CA LEU A 50 8.21 -14.09 -7.89
C LEU A 50 6.99 -13.88 -7.00
N LEU A 51 5.80 -13.94 -7.58
CA LEU A 51 4.53 -14.04 -6.86
C LEU A 51 3.95 -15.43 -7.10
N ASN A 52 3.72 -16.19 -6.03
CA ASN A 52 3.22 -17.56 -6.09
C ASN A 52 4.01 -18.46 -7.07
N GLY A 53 5.34 -18.33 -7.07
CA GLY A 53 6.24 -19.11 -7.92
C GLY A 53 6.32 -18.65 -9.38
N LYS A 54 5.59 -17.61 -9.79
CA LYS A 54 5.67 -17.03 -11.13
C LYS A 54 6.48 -15.75 -11.11
N GLN A 55 7.43 -15.64 -12.03
CA GLN A 55 8.15 -14.38 -12.23
C GLN A 55 7.17 -13.32 -12.73
N VAL A 56 7.20 -12.15 -12.12
CA VAL A 56 6.28 -11.04 -12.42
C VAL A 56 7.02 -9.76 -12.75
N HIS A 57 6.39 -8.91 -13.55
CA HIS A 57 6.86 -7.55 -13.82
C HIS A 57 6.22 -6.52 -12.89
N GLU A 58 6.78 -5.31 -12.84
CA GLU A 58 6.31 -4.21 -11.98
C GLU A 58 4.79 -3.93 -12.11
N SER A 59 4.24 -4.01 -13.32
CA SER A 59 2.81 -3.77 -13.57
C SER A 59 1.90 -4.82 -12.95
N GLU A 60 2.35 -6.07 -12.89
CA GLU A 60 1.62 -7.17 -12.28
C GLU A 60 1.69 -7.10 -10.76
N ILE A 61 2.86 -6.73 -10.22
CA ILE A 61 3.05 -6.47 -8.78
C ILE A 61 2.06 -5.38 -8.31
N ARG A 62 2.00 -4.25 -9.02
CA ARG A 62 1.10 -3.13 -8.66
C ARG A 62 -0.39 -3.50 -8.69
N ARG A 63 -0.79 -4.55 -9.42
CA ARG A 63 -2.17 -5.05 -9.45
C ARG A 63 -2.48 -6.02 -8.32
N ALA A 64 -1.47 -6.67 -7.77
CA ALA A 64 -1.61 -7.70 -6.74
C ALA A 64 -1.29 -7.21 -5.32
N VAL A 65 -0.51 -6.14 -5.19
CA VAL A 65 0.01 -5.65 -3.91
C VAL A 65 -0.64 -4.32 -3.52
N GLY A 66 -1.14 -4.26 -2.29
CA GLY A 66 -1.48 -3.00 -1.62
C GLY A 66 -0.24 -2.41 -0.93
N PHE A 67 0.00 -1.12 -1.10
CA PHE A 67 1.12 -0.42 -0.48
C PHE A 67 0.63 0.76 0.36
N VAL A 68 1.20 0.90 1.56
CA VAL A 68 0.97 2.04 2.44
C VAL A 68 2.26 2.85 2.50
N ASP A 69 2.17 4.11 2.12
CA ASP A 69 3.31 5.02 2.11
C ASP A 69 3.73 5.43 3.54
N GLN A 70 4.96 5.91 3.66
CA GLN A 70 5.48 6.41 4.95
C GLN A 70 4.77 7.70 5.39
N GLU A 71 4.31 8.51 4.42
CA GLU A 71 3.57 9.75 4.65
C GLU A 71 2.11 9.55 4.23
N ASP A 72 1.19 9.98 5.09
CA ASP A 72 -0.24 9.94 4.80
C ASP A 72 -0.63 11.10 3.87
N THR A 73 -1.23 10.77 2.73
CA THR A 73 -1.82 11.77 1.82
C THR A 73 -3.32 11.55 1.73
N LEU A 74 -4.08 12.24 2.57
CA LEU A 74 -5.54 12.18 2.57
C LEU A 74 -6.15 13.58 2.48
N PRO A 75 -7.31 13.75 1.82
CA PRO A 75 -8.00 15.03 1.77
C PRO A 75 -8.52 15.42 3.16
N ALA A 76 -7.95 16.47 3.74
CA ALA A 76 -8.28 16.89 5.10
C ALA A 76 -9.73 17.33 5.32
N THR A 77 -10.39 17.77 4.25
CA THR A 77 -11.78 18.22 4.28
C THR A 77 -12.80 17.07 4.25
N GLN A 78 -12.37 15.85 3.92
CA GLN A 78 -13.23 14.67 3.87
C GLN A 78 -13.36 14.02 5.24
N THR A 79 -14.52 13.41 5.48
CA THR A 79 -14.69 12.45 6.57
C THR A 79 -13.97 11.14 6.29
N VAL A 80 -13.73 10.35 7.33
CA VAL A 80 -13.19 8.99 7.19
C VAL A 80 -14.05 8.15 6.24
N TRP A 81 -15.39 8.23 6.37
CA TRP A 81 -16.31 7.54 5.49
C TRP A 81 -16.15 7.97 4.03
N GLU A 82 -16.13 9.27 3.75
CA GLU A 82 -16.01 9.81 2.39
C GLU A 82 -14.70 9.42 1.72
N ALA A 83 -13.58 9.44 2.45
CA ALA A 83 -12.28 9.06 1.92
C ALA A 83 -12.22 7.57 1.53
N VAL A 84 -12.75 6.69 2.39
CA VAL A 84 -12.80 5.25 2.11
C VAL A 84 -13.77 4.96 0.95
N LEU A 85 -14.94 5.61 0.94
CA LEU A 85 -15.93 5.49 -0.13
C LEU A 85 -15.36 5.95 -1.48
N PHE A 86 -14.66 7.09 -1.50
CA PHE A 86 -14.01 7.60 -2.71
C PHE A 86 -12.97 6.61 -3.25
N SER A 87 -12.14 6.04 -2.38
CA SER A 87 -11.17 5.01 -2.76
C SER A 87 -11.85 3.76 -3.31
N ALA A 88 -12.94 3.32 -2.66
CA ALA A 88 -13.72 2.14 -3.08
C ALA A 88 -14.34 2.35 -4.47
N MET A 89 -14.95 3.51 -4.72
CA MET A 89 -15.54 3.86 -6.02
C MET A 89 -14.53 3.86 -7.17
N LEU A 90 -13.27 4.20 -6.91
CA LEU A 90 -12.21 4.22 -7.92
C LEU A 90 -11.55 2.85 -8.16
N ARG A 91 -11.63 1.94 -7.18
CA ARG A 91 -10.88 0.66 -7.21
C ARG A 91 -11.77 -0.56 -7.41
N LEU A 92 -13.05 -0.47 -7.08
CA LEU A 92 -14.01 -1.55 -7.30
C LEU A 92 -14.52 -1.56 -8.75
N PRO A 93 -15.00 -2.71 -9.25
CA PRO A 93 -15.54 -2.80 -10.61
C PRO A 93 -16.73 -1.84 -10.81
N GLU A 94 -16.75 -1.16 -11.95
CA GLU A 94 -17.85 -0.22 -12.31
C GLU A 94 -19.23 -0.89 -12.31
N ALA A 95 -19.29 -2.18 -12.65
CA ALA A 95 -20.52 -2.97 -12.62
C ALA A 95 -21.05 -3.27 -11.20
N MET A 96 -20.28 -2.97 -10.15
CA MET A 96 -20.71 -3.19 -8.78
C MET A 96 -21.78 -2.14 -8.39
N PRO A 97 -22.99 -2.56 -7.96
CA PRO A 97 -24.03 -1.62 -7.58
C PRO A 97 -23.66 -0.85 -6.31
N ILE A 98 -24.08 0.42 -6.23
CA ILE A 98 -23.66 1.36 -5.18
C ILE A 98 -23.92 0.86 -3.75
N TYR A 99 -25.02 0.14 -3.52
CA TYR A 99 -25.32 -0.42 -2.20
C TYR A 99 -24.25 -1.44 -1.75
N ARG A 100 -23.69 -2.24 -2.67
CA ARG A 100 -22.58 -3.16 -2.37
C ARG A 100 -21.29 -2.43 -2.09
N VAL A 101 -21.04 -1.30 -2.75
CA VAL A 101 -19.88 -0.44 -2.44
C VAL A 101 -19.99 0.07 -1.01
N HIS A 102 -21.17 0.55 -0.60
CA HIS A 102 -21.42 1.01 0.77
C HIS A 102 -21.26 -0.10 1.81
N GLU A 103 -21.75 -1.32 1.53
CA GLU A 103 -21.53 -2.49 2.39
C GLU A 103 -20.02 -2.76 2.59
N ARG A 104 -19.24 -2.78 1.50
CA ARG A 104 -17.79 -2.98 1.56
C ARG A 104 -17.08 -1.89 2.36
N VAL A 105 -17.50 -0.64 2.22
CA VAL A 105 -16.94 0.49 2.98
C VAL A 105 -17.24 0.34 4.47
N ALA A 106 -18.47 -0.04 4.82
CA ALA A 106 -18.85 -0.28 6.22
C ALA A 106 -18.06 -1.43 6.84
N GLU A 107 -17.90 -2.56 6.13
CA GLU A 107 -17.07 -3.69 6.55
C GLU A 107 -15.63 -3.26 6.83
N VAL A 108 -15.02 -2.49 5.93
CA VAL A 108 -13.64 -2.01 6.09
C VAL A 108 -13.49 -1.08 7.29
N ILE A 109 -14.43 -0.15 7.48
CA ILE A 109 -14.42 0.77 8.63
C ILE A 109 -14.53 0.00 9.95
N GLU A 110 -15.37 -1.03 9.99
CA GLU A 110 -15.52 -1.89 11.17
C GLU A 110 -14.26 -2.72 11.44
N MET A 111 -13.70 -3.36 10.40
CA MET A 111 -12.45 -4.14 10.51
C MET A 111 -11.26 -3.31 11.02
N LEU A 112 -11.23 -2.02 10.68
CA LEU A 112 -10.20 -1.08 11.14
C LEU A 112 -10.53 -0.43 12.50
N GLY A 113 -11.71 -0.69 13.08
CA GLY A 113 -12.13 -0.10 14.35
C GLY A 113 -12.49 1.39 14.27
N LEU A 114 -12.78 1.92 13.08
CA LEU A 114 -12.98 3.35 12.82
C LEU A 114 -14.45 3.80 12.92
N THR A 115 -15.37 2.90 13.29
CA THR A 115 -16.81 3.19 13.36
C THR A 115 -17.14 4.44 14.21
N HIS A 116 -16.41 4.64 15.31
CA HIS A 116 -16.60 5.75 16.25
C HIS A 116 -16.21 7.13 15.70
N CYS A 117 -15.40 7.17 14.62
CA CYS A 117 -14.92 8.39 14.00
C CYS A 117 -15.28 8.50 12.51
N LYS A 118 -16.12 7.60 11.99
CA LYS A 118 -16.43 7.51 10.55
C LYS A 118 -16.95 8.81 9.94
N ASP A 119 -17.70 9.60 10.71
CA ASP A 119 -18.30 10.88 10.27
C ASP A 119 -17.47 12.10 10.69
N ARG A 120 -16.28 11.91 11.27
CA ARG A 120 -15.35 13.00 11.60
C ARG A 120 -14.47 13.31 10.40
N GLN A 121 -14.18 14.60 10.21
CA GLN A 121 -13.17 15.04 9.24
C GLN A 121 -11.80 14.49 9.63
N ILE A 122 -11.04 14.06 8.62
CA ILE A 122 -9.68 13.53 8.79
C ILE A 122 -8.76 14.61 9.37
N GLY A 123 -8.94 15.86 8.92
CA GLY A 123 -8.13 16.99 9.36
C GLY A 123 -6.76 17.04 8.70
N ASN A 124 -5.98 18.05 9.05
CA ASN A 124 -4.64 18.28 8.53
C ASN A 124 -3.59 17.94 9.58
N VAL A 125 -2.46 17.37 9.14
CA VAL A 125 -1.27 17.15 10.00
C VAL A 125 -0.71 18.49 10.55
N THR A 126 -0.98 19.60 9.87
CA THR A 126 -0.54 20.96 10.25
C THR A 126 -1.51 21.71 11.17
N ALA A 127 -2.74 21.21 11.38
CA ALA A 127 -3.68 21.83 12.30
C ALA A 127 -3.46 21.26 13.71
N ARG A 128 -2.68 21.98 14.52
CA ARG A 128 -2.71 21.84 15.97
C ARG A 128 -3.94 22.52 16.55
#